data_AF-A0A2N5XJK0-F1
#
_entry.id   AF-A0A2N5XJK0-F1
#
_cell.length_a   1.000
_cell.length_b   1.000
_cell.length_c   1.000
_cell.angle_alpha   90.00
_cell.angle_beta   90.00
_cell.angle_gamma   90.00
#
_symmetry.space_group_name_H-M   'P 1'
#
loop_
_entity.id
_entity.type
_entity.pdbx_description
1 polymer ?
#
loop_
_entity_poly.entity_id
_entity_poly.type
_entity_poly.pdbx_seq_one_letter_code
_entity_poly.pdbx_strand_id
1 'polypeptide(L)'
;GARPRRPAPAAAVAGAAALAVAVTCAGYAVPVPTAADDTVSVAVVQGNVQQPGMDFLGRPMLILNNHVEATLGLAEDVEAGRLERPDLVIWPENSSDLDPTAVPEARAAIDRAARAVGAPILVGALVDGPDEHHVQNNGIVWDPATGPGASYTKQHPVPFGEYVPYREALSKVITRLERVPRDFWPGEDTGVLQVGPARLGDVICFEVAYDGIVRDTVNDGARAVVVQTNNATYGNTGQPEQQLAMSRLRAVEHGRAFVTAATSGISAVVSPDGRVLQRTEEFTQDVLTADLPLRDARTVADRVGALPEWTLAIVGLLAWGTGSVLARPGRRDQKGQQ
;
A
#
# COMPACT_ATOMS: atom_id res chain seq x y z
N GLY A 1 -31.06 25.14 -53.26
CA GLY A 1 -29.88 24.71 -52.49
C GLY A 1 -30.36 24.01 -51.23
N ALA A 2 -30.13 22.71 -51.10
CA ALA A 2 -30.55 21.94 -49.94
C ALA A 2 -29.67 22.31 -48.72
N ARG A 3 -30.29 22.74 -47.61
CA ARG A 3 -29.58 22.91 -46.34
C ARG A 3 -29.08 21.54 -45.87
N PRO A 4 -27.82 21.36 -45.46
CA PRO A 4 -27.35 20.10 -44.91
C PRO A 4 -28.16 19.78 -43.65
N ARG A 5 -28.84 18.63 -43.66
CA ARG A 5 -29.52 18.10 -42.48
C ARG A 5 -28.47 17.92 -41.39
N ARG A 6 -28.57 18.70 -40.31
CA ARG A 6 -27.78 18.43 -39.09
C ARG A 6 -28.04 16.98 -38.71
N PRO A 7 -26.99 16.17 -38.44
CA PRO A 7 -27.19 14.80 -37.98
C PRO A 7 -28.13 14.84 -36.79
N ALA A 8 -29.15 13.97 -36.81
CA ALA A 8 -30.15 13.92 -35.76
C ALA A 8 -29.43 13.71 -34.41
N PRO A 9 -29.83 14.42 -33.33
CA PRO A 9 -29.18 14.33 -32.03
C PRO A 9 -29.05 12.90 -31.51
N ALA A 10 -29.96 12.00 -31.92
CA ALA A 10 -29.92 10.57 -31.62
C ALA A 10 -28.66 9.85 -32.17
N ALA A 11 -28.17 10.18 -33.36
CA ALA A 11 -26.99 9.53 -33.94
C ALA A 11 -25.70 9.94 -33.23
N ALA A 12 -25.60 11.20 -32.79
CA ALA A 12 -24.47 11.69 -32.01
C ALA A 12 -24.46 11.07 -30.60
N VAL A 13 -25.62 10.96 -29.95
CA VAL A 13 -25.75 10.29 -28.64
C VAL A 13 -25.41 8.80 -28.74
N ALA A 14 -25.90 8.11 -29.78
CA ALA A 14 -25.57 6.70 -29.99
C ALA A 14 -24.08 6.48 -30.25
N GLY A 15 -23.44 7.36 -31.04
CA GLY A 15 -22.00 7.31 -31.27
C GLY A 15 -21.18 7.54 -30.00
N ALA A 16 -21.56 8.51 -29.17
CA ALA A 16 -20.91 8.77 -27.89
C ALA A 16 -21.06 7.61 -26.91
N ALA A 17 -22.25 7.01 -26.83
CA ALA A 17 -22.50 5.83 -26.00
C ALA A 17 -21.68 4.63 -26.47
N ALA A 18 -21.61 4.37 -27.78
CA ALA A 18 -20.80 3.30 -28.34
C ALA A 18 -19.31 3.49 -28.07
N LEU A 19 -18.80 4.73 -28.18
CA LEU A 19 -17.42 5.05 -27.84
C LEU A 19 -17.15 4.84 -26.35
N ALA A 20 -18.05 5.28 -25.46
CA ALA A 20 -17.91 5.07 -24.02
C ALA A 20 -17.85 3.58 -23.66
N VAL A 21 -18.72 2.76 -24.27
CA VAL A 21 -18.67 1.30 -24.12
C VAL A 21 -17.37 0.73 -24.67
N ALA A 22 -16.94 1.13 -25.87
CA ALA A 22 -15.70 0.64 -26.47
C ALA A 22 -14.47 0.97 -25.61
N VAL A 23 -14.36 2.20 -25.08
CA VAL A 23 -13.28 2.61 -24.19
C VAL A 23 -13.32 1.84 -22.87
N THR A 24 -14.50 1.65 -22.28
CA THR A 24 -14.67 0.88 -21.04
C THR A 24 -14.28 -0.59 -21.25
N CYS A 25 -14.66 -1.18 -22.40
CA CYS A 25 -14.36 -2.57 -22.71
C CYS A 25 -12.93 -2.79 -23.22
N ALA A 26 -12.23 -1.75 -23.69
CA ALA A 26 -10.86 -1.86 -24.19
C ALA A 26 -9.88 -2.39 -23.11
N GLY A 27 -10.17 -2.13 -21.83
CA GLY A 27 -9.40 -2.67 -20.71
C GLY A 27 -9.31 -4.20 -20.70
N TYR A 28 -10.36 -4.92 -21.16
CA TYR A 28 -10.35 -6.38 -21.23
C TYR A 28 -9.41 -6.94 -22.31
N ALA A 29 -8.98 -6.10 -23.26
CA ALA A 29 -7.99 -6.47 -24.26
C ALA A 29 -6.54 -6.23 -23.78
N VAL A 30 -6.34 -5.59 -22.62
CA VAL A 30 -5.02 -5.34 -22.06
C VAL A 30 -4.46 -6.65 -21.49
N PRO A 31 -3.28 -7.12 -21.95
CA PRO A 31 -2.68 -8.33 -21.41
C PRO A 31 -2.28 -8.15 -19.94
N VAL A 32 -2.63 -9.13 -19.10
CA VAL A 32 -2.24 -9.21 -17.68
C VAL A 32 -1.36 -10.46 -17.48
N PRO A 33 -0.07 -10.43 -17.87
CA PRO A 33 0.81 -11.57 -17.71
C PRO A 33 1.13 -11.79 -16.22
N THR A 34 1.01 -13.03 -15.76
CA THR A 34 1.19 -13.39 -14.34
C THR A 34 2.22 -14.47 -14.06
N ALA A 35 2.87 -15.02 -15.10
CA ALA A 35 3.87 -16.08 -14.95
C ALA A 35 5.05 -15.61 -14.07
N ALA A 36 5.39 -16.38 -13.03
CA ALA A 36 6.53 -16.05 -12.19
C ALA A 36 7.86 -16.21 -12.95
N ASP A 37 8.81 -15.30 -12.72
CA ASP A 37 10.20 -15.47 -13.16
C ASP A 37 10.98 -16.34 -12.15
N ASP A 38 10.61 -16.23 -10.87
CA ASP A 38 11.15 -16.98 -9.74
C ASP A 38 10.12 -17.01 -8.58
N THR A 39 10.39 -17.75 -7.51
CA THR A 39 9.55 -17.79 -6.30
C THR A 39 10.39 -17.67 -5.05
N VAL A 40 9.85 -17.01 -4.01
CA VAL A 40 10.48 -16.95 -2.68
C VAL A 40 9.49 -17.39 -1.62
N SER A 41 9.92 -18.23 -0.68
CA SER A 41 9.07 -18.64 0.45
C SER A 41 9.07 -17.56 1.52
N VAL A 42 7.88 -17.06 1.89
CA VAL A 42 7.72 -15.99 2.88
C VAL A 42 6.85 -16.45 4.04
N ALA A 43 7.18 -15.97 5.24
CA ALA A 43 6.27 -16.01 6.38
C ALA A 43 5.80 -14.60 6.76
N VAL A 44 4.49 -14.41 6.95
CA VAL A 44 3.88 -13.14 7.34
C VAL A 44 3.36 -13.28 8.76
N VAL A 45 3.91 -12.50 9.67
CA VAL A 45 3.60 -12.61 11.10
C VAL A 45 2.58 -11.55 11.49
N GLN A 46 1.43 -11.98 12.02
CA GLN A 46 0.41 -11.11 12.57
C GLN A 46 0.42 -11.24 14.09
N GLY A 47 1.01 -10.27 14.79
CA GLY A 47 1.17 -10.33 16.26
C GLY A 47 -0.09 -9.98 17.05
N ASN A 48 -1.10 -9.36 16.44
CA ASN A 48 -2.35 -8.93 17.06
C ASN A 48 -2.22 -7.79 18.10
N VAL A 49 -3.28 -6.98 18.20
CA VAL A 49 -3.61 -6.18 19.38
C VAL A 49 -5.04 -6.51 19.76
N GLN A 50 -5.26 -7.08 20.95
CA GLN A 50 -6.48 -7.79 21.34
C GLN A 50 -7.80 -6.98 21.23
N GLN A 51 -7.73 -5.65 21.08
CA GLN A 51 -8.89 -4.77 20.89
C GLN A 51 -8.57 -3.66 19.87
N PRO A 52 -9.57 -3.16 19.11
CA PRO A 52 -9.40 -2.00 18.25
C PRO A 52 -9.07 -0.72 19.04
N GLY A 53 -8.45 0.24 18.38
CA GLY A 53 -8.15 1.58 18.92
C GLY A 53 -6.70 1.78 19.32
N MET A 54 -6.43 2.85 20.07
CA MET A 54 -5.08 3.31 20.42
C MET A 54 -4.63 2.93 21.85
N ASP A 55 -5.42 2.13 22.58
CA ASP A 55 -5.17 1.83 23.99
C ASP A 55 -3.89 0.99 24.24
N PHE A 56 -3.29 0.47 23.16
CA PHE A 56 -1.99 -0.20 23.19
C PHE A 56 -0.81 0.77 23.36
N LEU A 57 -0.96 2.06 23.02
CA LEU A 57 0.13 3.07 23.05
C LEU A 57 0.72 3.30 24.46
N GLY A 58 0.10 2.75 25.52
CA GLY A 58 0.59 2.81 26.90
C GLY A 58 1.25 1.53 27.41
N ARG A 59 1.50 0.52 26.55
CA ARG A 59 2.11 -0.77 26.94
C ARG A 59 3.36 -1.03 26.11
N PRO A 60 4.50 -0.39 26.44
CA PRO A 60 5.75 -0.58 25.72
C PRO A 60 6.08 -2.05 25.54
N MET A 61 6.63 -2.41 24.38
CA MET A 61 7.03 -3.78 24.02
C MET A 61 5.89 -4.78 23.84
N LEU A 62 4.62 -4.47 24.13
CA LEU A 62 3.54 -5.47 24.03
C LEU A 62 3.40 -5.97 22.59
N ILE A 63 3.29 -5.04 21.63
CA ILE A 63 3.15 -5.38 20.22
C ILE A 63 4.40 -6.10 19.73
N LEU A 64 5.59 -5.60 20.08
CA LEU A 64 6.84 -6.25 19.72
C LEU A 64 6.92 -7.68 20.25
N ASN A 65 6.58 -7.89 21.51
CA ASN A 65 6.63 -9.20 22.13
C ASN A 65 5.66 -10.19 21.47
N ASN A 66 4.48 -9.75 21.04
CA ASN A 66 3.57 -10.63 20.31
C ASN A 66 4.17 -11.08 18.96
N HIS A 67 4.78 -10.16 18.20
CA HIS A 67 5.44 -10.52 16.94
C HIS A 67 6.64 -11.44 17.16
N VAL A 68 7.40 -11.20 18.23
CA VAL A 68 8.50 -12.08 18.63
C VAL A 68 7.97 -13.45 19.02
N GLU A 69 6.92 -13.55 19.83
CA GLU A 69 6.30 -14.80 20.25
C GLU A 69 5.81 -15.62 19.05
N ALA A 70 5.04 -15.00 18.14
CA ALA A 70 4.58 -15.65 16.92
C ALA A 70 5.76 -16.12 16.03
N THR A 71 6.84 -15.34 15.94
CA THR A 71 8.04 -15.73 15.18
C THR A 71 8.82 -16.86 15.85
N LEU A 72 8.85 -16.91 17.19
CA LEU A 72 9.44 -18.03 17.92
C LEU A 72 8.61 -19.30 17.73
N GLY A 73 7.27 -19.21 17.75
CA GLY A 73 6.40 -20.34 17.43
C GLY A 73 6.63 -20.87 16.00
N LEU A 74 6.79 -19.97 15.02
CA LEU A 74 7.20 -20.34 13.66
C LEU A 74 8.55 -21.08 13.64
N ALA A 75 9.54 -20.61 14.39
CA ALA A 75 10.84 -21.27 14.49
C ALA A 75 10.73 -22.69 15.10
N GLU A 76 9.90 -22.87 16.13
CA GLU A 76 9.61 -24.18 16.73
C GLU A 76 8.92 -25.12 15.74
N ASP A 77 7.98 -24.62 14.93
CA ASP A 77 7.32 -25.39 13.87
C ASP A 77 8.32 -25.85 12.80
N VAL A 78 9.27 -25.00 12.43
CA VAL A 78 10.35 -25.31 11.48
C VAL A 78 11.31 -26.36 12.07
N GLU A 79 11.75 -26.20 13.31
CA GLU A 79 12.65 -27.15 13.98
C GLU A 79 12.00 -28.53 14.13
N ALA A 80 10.70 -28.57 14.43
CA ALA A 80 9.94 -29.79 14.54
C ALA A 80 9.58 -30.43 13.17
N GLY A 81 9.93 -29.78 12.05
CA GLY A 81 9.62 -30.25 10.70
C GLY A 81 8.13 -30.18 10.33
N ARG A 82 7.34 -29.36 11.04
CA ARG A 82 5.92 -29.10 10.71
C ARG A 82 5.76 -28.12 9.57
N LEU A 83 6.69 -27.17 9.45
CA LEU A 83 6.78 -26.19 8.38
C LEU A 83 8.18 -26.21 7.76
N GLU A 84 8.26 -25.84 6.48
CA GLU A 84 9.55 -25.52 5.87
C GLU A 84 10.03 -24.16 6.35
N ARG A 85 11.35 -23.99 6.46
CA ARG A 85 11.94 -22.70 6.84
C ARG A 85 11.69 -21.69 5.71
N PRO A 86 11.07 -20.53 6.00
CA PRO A 86 10.89 -19.49 5.00
C PRO A 86 12.24 -18.84 4.63
N ASP A 87 12.33 -18.30 3.41
CA ASP A 87 13.50 -17.55 2.97
C ASP A 87 13.58 -16.17 3.62
N LEU A 88 12.43 -15.61 4.02
CA LEU A 88 12.31 -14.34 4.73
C LEU A 88 11.01 -14.26 5.54
N VAL A 89 11.00 -13.40 6.55
CA VAL A 89 9.83 -13.11 7.40
C VAL A 89 9.43 -11.65 7.23
N ILE A 90 8.13 -11.37 7.25
CA ILE A 90 7.58 -10.01 7.16
C ILE A 90 6.79 -9.74 8.43
N TRP A 91 7.16 -8.66 9.12
CA TRP A 91 6.39 -8.08 10.21
C TRP A 91 5.62 -6.85 9.71
N PRO A 92 4.50 -6.49 10.35
CA PRO A 92 3.68 -5.35 9.97
C PRO A 92 4.26 -4.01 10.43
N GLU A 93 3.58 -2.93 10.03
CA GLU A 93 3.88 -1.56 10.45
C GLU A 93 3.81 -1.43 11.98
N ASN A 94 4.78 -0.73 12.56
CA ASN A 94 4.88 -0.50 14.00
C ASN A 94 4.82 -1.81 14.82
N SER A 95 5.32 -2.92 14.26
CA SER A 95 5.55 -4.16 14.99
C SER A 95 6.54 -3.97 16.14
N SER A 96 7.49 -3.03 16.00
CA SER A 96 8.22 -2.43 17.12
C SER A 96 7.68 -1.03 17.40
N ASP A 97 7.09 -0.85 18.59
CA ASP A 97 6.59 0.44 19.10
C ASP A 97 7.70 1.31 19.73
N LEU A 98 8.87 0.72 19.93
CA LEU A 98 10.09 1.37 20.41
C LEU A 98 11.16 1.36 19.32
N ASP A 99 12.00 2.40 19.32
CA ASP A 99 13.14 2.50 18.41
C ASP A 99 14.17 1.41 18.72
N PRO A 100 14.34 0.41 17.84
CA PRO A 100 15.24 -0.71 18.08
C PRO A 100 16.72 -0.35 17.86
N THR A 101 17.01 0.87 17.38
CA THR A 101 18.38 1.41 17.30
C THR A 101 18.79 2.11 18.60
N ALA A 102 17.81 2.70 19.30
CA ALA A 102 18.02 3.42 20.56
C ALA A 102 17.76 2.57 21.82
N VAL A 103 16.84 1.60 21.75
CA VAL A 103 16.39 0.78 22.89
C VAL A 103 17.00 -0.64 22.80
N PRO A 104 17.99 -0.98 23.64
CA PRO A 104 18.67 -2.28 23.59
C PRO A 104 17.75 -3.48 23.78
N GLU A 105 16.70 -3.35 24.59
CA GLU A 105 15.73 -4.40 24.85
C GLU A 105 14.91 -4.75 23.60
N ALA A 106 14.47 -3.73 22.85
CA ALA A 106 13.76 -3.91 21.60
C ALA A 106 14.68 -4.57 20.55
N ARG A 107 15.93 -4.07 20.44
CA ARG A 107 16.96 -4.68 19.60
C ARG A 107 17.16 -6.16 19.91
N ALA A 108 17.35 -6.50 21.19
CA ALA A 108 17.62 -7.86 21.63
C ALA A 108 16.42 -8.80 21.36
N ALA A 109 15.20 -8.30 21.46
CA ALA A 109 13.99 -9.07 21.16
C ALA A 109 13.89 -9.41 19.66
N ILE A 110 14.15 -8.45 18.77
CA ILE A 110 14.16 -8.66 17.31
C ILE A 110 15.31 -9.59 16.91
N ASP A 111 16.50 -9.33 17.44
CA ASP A 111 17.68 -10.17 17.24
C ASP A 111 17.42 -11.64 17.63
N ARG A 112 16.71 -11.87 18.75
CA ARG A 112 16.32 -13.20 19.18
C ARG A 112 15.37 -13.87 18.19
N ALA A 113 14.36 -13.15 17.71
CA ALA A 113 13.40 -13.68 16.73
C ALA A 113 14.08 -14.03 15.40
N ALA A 114 14.90 -13.12 14.85
CA ALA A 114 15.64 -13.35 13.61
C ALA A 114 16.57 -14.56 13.71
N ARG A 115 17.34 -14.68 14.82
CA ARG A 115 18.22 -15.83 15.04
C ARG A 115 17.46 -17.15 15.21
N ALA A 116 16.31 -17.14 15.87
CA ALA A 116 15.51 -18.35 16.09
C ALA A 116 14.94 -18.89 14.77
N VAL A 117 14.31 -18.03 13.96
CA VAL A 117 13.76 -18.46 12.66
C VAL A 117 14.86 -18.74 11.63
N GLY A 118 16.03 -18.11 11.80
CA GLY A 118 17.21 -18.33 10.94
C GLY A 118 17.02 -17.74 9.54
N ALA A 119 16.21 -16.70 9.41
CA ALA A 119 15.90 -16.01 8.16
C ALA A 119 15.83 -14.48 8.42
N PRO A 120 16.12 -13.64 7.41
CA PRO A 120 15.98 -12.19 7.53
C PRO A 120 14.52 -11.77 7.74
N ILE A 121 14.32 -10.72 8.53
CA ILE A 121 13.00 -10.16 8.83
C ILE A 121 12.88 -8.75 8.29
N LEU A 122 11.83 -8.43 7.54
CA LEU A 122 11.44 -7.03 7.27
C LEU A 122 10.58 -6.52 8.44
N VAL A 123 11.19 -5.70 9.30
CA VAL A 123 10.63 -5.25 10.59
C VAL A 123 10.05 -3.85 10.44
N GLY A 124 8.75 -3.68 10.70
CA GLY A 124 8.14 -2.35 10.79
C GLY A 124 8.37 -1.76 12.18
N ALA A 125 9.02 -0.59 12.26
CA ALA A 125 9.41 0.02 13.52
C ALA A 125 9.26 1.55 13.49
N LEU A 126 8.93 2.13 14.65
CA LEU A 126 9.09 3.56 14.87
C LEU A 126 10.54 3.87 15.24
N VAL A 127 11.16 4.82 14.55
CA VAL A 127 12.55 5.25 14.77
C VAL A 127 12.56 6.75 15.06
N ASP A 128 13.47 7.22 15.92
CA ASP A 128 13.58 8.66 16.17
C ASP A 128 13.93 9.43 14.89
N GLY A 129 13.28 10.59 14.71
CA GLY A 129 13.45 11.43 13.52
C GLY A 129 14.71 12.29 13.56
N PRO A 130 14.84 13.23 12.59
CA PRO A 130 15.99 14.14 12.55
C PRO A 130 16.11 15.09 13.76
N ASP A 131 15.04 15.24 14.54
CA ASP A 131 15.00 16.02 15.77
C ASP A 131 14.00 15.43 16.79
N GLU A 132 13.94 16.03 17.98
CA GLU A 132 13.09 15.57 19.09
C GLU A 132 11.58 15.69 18.83
N HIS A 133 11.16 16.45 17.82
CA HIS A 133 9.76 16.66 17.47
C HIS A 133 9.28 15.71 16.38
N HIS A 134 10.19 14.92 15.81
CA HIS A 134 9.89 14.02 14.70
C HIS A 134 10.16 12.56 15.04
N VAL A 135 9.42 11.69 14.36
CA VAL A 135 9.56 10.24 14.38
C VAL A 135 9.48 9.73 12.94
N GLN A 136 10.14 8.62 12.63
CA GLN A 136 10.06 7.96 11.35
C GLN A 136 9.32 6.63 11.49
N ASN A 137 8.57 6.26 10.46
CA ASN A 137 7.91 4.96 10.35
C ASN A 137 8.68 4.16 9.30
N ASN A 138 9.43 3.17 9.76
CA ASN A 138 10.43 2.49 8.96
C ASN A 138 10.12 1.01 8.78
N GLY A 139 10.34 0.51 7.56
CA GLY A 139 10.58 -0.91 7.29
C GLY A 139 12.08 -1.18 7.29
N ILE A 140 12.59 -2.00 8.21
CA ILE A 140 14.01 -2.27 8.42
C ILE A 140 14.32 -3.73 8.08
N VAL A 141 15.27 -3.98 7.19
CA VAL A 141 15.78 -5.33 6.93
C VAL A 141 16.66 -5.75 8.10
N TRP A 142 16.28 -6.82 8.77
CA TRP A 142 16.98 -7.37 9.93
C TRP A 142 17.56 -8.74 9.61
N ASP A 143 18.88 -8.80 9.47
CA ASP A 143 19.60 -10.03 9.18
C ASP A 143 19.90 -10.82 10.48
N PRO A 144 19.71 -12.15 10.50
CA PRO A 144 19.95 -12.96 11.71
C PRO A 144 21.41 -12.96 12.18
N ALA A 145 22.38 -12.70 11.29
CA ALA A 145 23.80 -12.67 11.60
C ALA A 145 24.32 -11.24 11.85
N THR A 146 23.93 -10.27 11.02
CA THR A 146 24.47 -8.90 11.09
C THR A 146 23.55 -7.90 11.82
N GLY A 147 22.29 -8.24 12.07
CA GLY A 147 21.31 -7.35 12.69
C GLY A 147 20.69 -6.36 11.68
N PRO A 148 20.27 -5.16 12.12
CA PRO A 148 19.58 -4.19 11.27
C PRO A 148 20.47 -3.68 10.14
N GLY A 149 19.91 -3.58 8.94
CA GLY A 149 20.57 -3.15 7.71
C GLY A 149 19.80 -2.05 6.99
N ALA A 150 19.58 -2.21 5.68
CA ALA A 150 18.86 -1.25 4.86
C ALA A 150 17.42 -1.02 5.38
N SER A 151 16.91 0.19 5.20
CA SER A 151 15.56 0.56 5.63
C SER A 151 14.86 1.47 4.64
N TYR A 152 13.54 1.40 4.63
CA TYR A 152 12.63 2.32 3.96
C TYR A 152 11.93 3.17 5.02
N THR A 153 11.77 4.48 4.78
CA THR A 153 10.95 5.36 5.60
C THR A 153 9.72 5.76 4.80
N LYS A 154 8.53 5.63 5.43
CA LYS A 154 7.24 6.02 4.86
C LYS A 154 7.30 7.42 4.23
N GLN A 155 7.01 7.53 2.95
CA GLN A 155 6.97 8.77 2.18
C GLN A 155 5.70 9.58 2.42
N HIS A 156 4.57 8.93 2.69
CA HIS A 156 3.26 9.60 2.81
C HIS A 156 2.61 9.42 4.19
N PRO A 157 3.02 10.23 5.19
CA PRO A 157 2.35 10.29 6.48
C PRO A 157 0.86 10.65 6.36
N VAL A 158 0.03 10.04 7.19
CA VAL A 158 -1.42 10.26 7.22
C VAL A 158 -1.76 11.56 7.96
N PRO A 159 -2.50 12.49 7.33
CA PRO A 159 -2.94 13.72 8.00
C PRO A 159 -3.79 13.43 9.24
N PHE A 160 -3.51 14.14 10.32
CA PHE A 160 -4.14 14.03 11.64
C PHE A 160 -3.93 12.69 12.39
N GLY A 161 -3.36 11.68 11.75
CA GLY A 161 -2.97 10.41 12.37
C GLY A 161 -1.48 10.35 12.69
N GLU A 162 -0.65 10.81 11.75
CA GLU A 162 0.82 10.75 11.84
C GLU A 162 1.45 12.14 11.83
N TYR A 163 0.77 13.15 11.29
CA TYR A 163 1.20 14.54 11.42
C TYR A 163 0.01 15.49 11.54
N VAL A 164 0.23 16.71 12.05
CA VAL A 164 -0.83 17.72 12.20
C VAL A 164 -0.64 18.88 11.21
N PRO A 165 -1.45 18.94 10.13
CA PRO A 165 -1.47 20.11 9.24
C PRO A 165 -1.74 21.40 10.02
N TYR A 166 -0.94 22.44 9.81
CA TYR A 166 -1.07 23.72 10.52
C TYR A 166 -1.12 23.59 12.06
N ARG A 167 -0.27 22.69 12.63
CA ARG A 167 -0.20 22.35 14.06
C ARG A 167 -0.33 23.55 15.00
N GLU A 168 0.39 24.64 14.76
CA GLU A 168 0.39 25.84 15.60
C GLU A 168 -0.98 26.53 15.73
N ALA A 169 -1.81 26.44 14.68
CA ALA A 169 -3.13 27.05 14.68
C ALA A 169 -4.18 26.09 15.25
N LEU A 170 -4.17 24.83 14.78
CA LEU A 170 -5.20 23.86 15.14
C LEU A 170 -5.07 23.36 16.58
N SER A 171 -3.86 23.21 17.11
CA SER A 171 -3.64 22.71 18.47
C SER A 171 -4.12 23.69 19.55
N LYS A 172 -4.34 24.97 19.21
CA LYS A 172 -4.93 25.98 20.12
C LYS A 172 -6.42 25.74 20.38
N VAL A 173 -7.11 25.04 19.48
CA VAL A 173 -8.56 24.87 19.51
C VAL A 173 -9.01 23.40 19.59
N ILE A 174 -8.19 22.46 19.12
CA ILE A 174 -8.49 21.02 19.11
C ILE A 174 -7.49 20.29 20.00
N THR A 175 -7.87 20.06 21.26
CA THR A 175 -7.03 19.35 22.25
C THR A 175 -6.73 17.91 21.88
N ARG A 176 -7.57 17.26 21.05
CA ARG A 176 -7.34 15.88 20.59
C ARG A 176 -6.04 15.72 19.78
N LEU A 177 -5.49 16.80 19.22
CA LEU A 177 -4.24 16.77 18.46
C LEU A 177 -3.02 16.45 19.33
N GLU A 178 -3.13 16.58 20.66
CA GLU A 178 -2.09 16.14 21.61
C GLU A 178 -1.80 14.63 21.55
N ARG A 179 -2.71 13.84 20.95
CA ARG A 179 -2.49 12.41 20.69
C ARG A 179 -1.46 12.13 19.60
N VAL A 180 -1.05 13.14 18.84
CA VAL A 180 0.05 13.09 17.87
C VAL A 180 1.16 14.01 18.41
N PRO A 181 1.95 13.56 19.40
CA PRO A 181 2.91 14.43 20.09
C PRO A 181 4.12 14.80 19.21
N ARG A 182 4.51 13.91 18.29
CA ARG A 182 5.56 14.11 17.30
C ARG A 182 4.98 13.93 15.90
N ASP A 183 5.43 14.76 14.95
CA ASP A 183 5.06 14.60 13.55
C ASP A 183 5.92 13.52 12.89
N PHE A 184 5.31 12.68 12.04
CA PHE A 184 6.05 11.70 11.29
C PHE A 184 6.83 12.40 10.17
N TRP A 185 8.13 12.13 10.09
CA TRP A 185 9.01 12.67 9.07
C TRP A 185 8.90 11.83 7.78
N PRO A 186 8.57 12.45 6.64
CA PRO A 186 8.44 11.71 5.38
C PRO A 186 9.80 11.25 4.85
N GLY A 187 9.85 10.02 4.33
CA GLY A 187 10.96 9.53 3.52
C GLY A 187 10.97 10.12 2.10
N GLU A 188 12.12 10.02 1.42
CA GLU A 188 12.32 10.56 0.07
C GLU A 188 12.62 9.47 -0.98
N ASP A 189 12.96 8.26 -0.54
CA ASP A 189 13.41 7.16 -1.40
C ASP A 189 12.33 6.08 -1.59
N THR A 190 12.32 5.39 -2.74
CA THR A 190 11.44 4.22 -2.95
C THR A 190 11.78 3.09 -2.00
N GLY A 191 10.77 2.32 -1.57
CA GLY A 191 10.93 1.21 -0.62
C GLY A 191 11.55 -0.07 -1.19
N VAL A 192 12.43 0.01 -2.20
CA VAL A 192 13.04 -1.18 -2.79
C VAL A 192 14.16 -1.71 -1.88
N LEU A 193 13.90 -2.82 -1.20
CA LEU A 193 14.80 -3.44 -0.22
C LEU A 193 15.18 -4.86 -0.65
N GLN A 194 16.45 -5.21 -0.48
CA GLN A 194 16.91 -6.60 -0.60
C GLN A 194 16.68 -7.31 0.73
N VAL A 195 15.71 -8.23 0.77
CA VAL A 195 15.34 -9.03 1.95
C VAL A 195 15.64 -10.50 1.63
N GLY A 196 16.76 -11.02 2.14
CA GLY A 196 17.23 -12.36 1.79
C GLY A 196 17.45 -12.49 0.27
N PRO A 197 16.87 -13.49 -0.40
CA PRO A 197 17.02 -13.67 -1.85
C PRO A 197 16.14 -12.73 -2.69
N ALA A 198 15.17 -12.04 -2.08
CA ALA A 198 14.17 -11.26 -2.82
C ALA A 198 14.40 -9.75 -2.73
N ARG A 199 14.23 -9.06 -3.86
CA ARG A 199 14.12 -7.60 -3.92
C ARG A 199 12.64 -7.22 -3.82
N LEU A 200 12.23 -6.82 -2.62
CA LEU A 200 10.85 -6.47 -2.29
C LEU A 200 10.68 -4.95 -2.37
N GLY A 201 9.50 -4.51 -2.80
CA GLY A 201 9.06 -3.13 -2.66
C GLY A 201 8.23 -3.00 -1.40
N ASP A 202 8.69 -2.26 -0.41
CA ASP A 202 7.95 -1.97 0.79
C ASP A 202 7.12 -0.68 0.60
N VAL A 203 5.84 -0.75 0.94
CA VAL A 203 4.94 0.40 1.02
C VAL A 203 4.17 0.32 2.33
N ILE A 204 4.10 1.42 3.06
CA ILE A 204 3.60 1.39 4.43
C ILE A 204 2.17 1.93 4.48
N CYS A 205 1.25 1.05 4.87
CA CYS A 205 -0.11 1.35 5.27
C CYS A 205 -0.93 2.05 4.18
N PHE A 206 -1.20 3.35 4.34
CA PHE A 206 -2.02 4.14 3.42
C PHE A 206 -1.35 4.38 2.06
N GLU A 207 -0.04 4.14 1.95
CA GLU A 207 0.72 4.33 0.70
C GLU A 207 0.25 3.46 -0.46
N VAL A 208 -0.33 2.28 -0.17
CA VAL A 208 -0.91 1.40 -1.21
C VAL A 208 -2.03 2.09 -2.02
N ALA A 209 -2.67 3.11 -1.44
CA ALA A 209 -3.69 3.91 -2.11
C ALA A 209 -3.09 4.89 -3.15
N TYR A 210 -1.79 5.18 -3.10
CA TYR A 210 -1.13 6.17 -3.95
C TYR A 210 -0.46 5.54 -5.15
N ASP A 211 -1.00 5.80 -6.34
CA ASP A 211 -0.50 5.31 -7.63
C ASP A 211 1.00 5.56 -7.82
N GLY A 212 1.48 6.77 -7.49
CA GLY A 212 2.87 7.17 -7.70
C GLY A 212 3.85 6.34 -6.89
N ILE A 213 3.62 6.20 -5.58
CA ILE A 213 4.53 5.52 -4.65
C ILE A 213 4.71 4.05 -5.06
N VAL A 214 3.60 3.35 -5.32
CA VAL A 214 3.64 1.94 -5.70
C VAL A 214 4.30 1.76 -7.07
N ARG A 215 3.95 2.61 -8.04
CA ARG A 215 4.52 2.57 -9.39
C ARG A 215 6.02 2.84 -9.40
N ASP A 216 6.48 3.84 -8.66
CA ASP A 216 7.89 4.22 -8.61
C ASP A 216 8.70 3.08 -7.96
N THR A 217 8.19 2.51 -6.87
CA THR A 217 8.76 1.32 -6.22
C THR A 217 8.88 0.12 -7.18
N VAL A 218 7.85 -0.15 -7.99
CA VAL A 218 7.91 -1.23 -9.00
C VAL A 218 8.87 -0.89 -10.14
N ASN A 219 8.88 0.36 -10.60
CA ASN A 219 9.77 0.81 -11.67
C ASN A 219 11.24 0.77 -11.27
N ASP A 220 11.54 0.98 -9.99
CA ASP A 220 12.88 0.93 -9.40
C ASP A 220 13.34 -0.50 -9.05
N GLY A 221 12.51 -1.51 -9.37
CA GLY A 221 12.95 -2.90 -9.47
C GLY A 221 12.38 -3.83 -8.40
N ALA A 222 11.33 -3.44 -7.68
CA ALA A 222 10.60 -4.36 -6.82
C ALA A 222 10.04 -5.54 -7.62
N ARG A 223 10.35 -6.77 -7.16
CA ARG A 223 9.91 -8.02 -7.81
C ARG A 223 8.62 -8.60 -7.21
N ALA A 224 8.29 -8.16 -6.00
CA ALA A 224 7.00 -8.28 -5.33
C ALA A 224 6.85 -7.09 -4.36
N VAL A 225 5.64 -6.82 -3.87
CA VAL A 225 5.36 -5.68 -3.01
C VAL A 225 4.85 -6.14 -1.65
N VAL A 226 5.37 -5.56 -0.57
CA VAL A 226 4.89 -5.74 0.80
C VAL A 226 4.15 -4.48 1.21
N VAL A 227 2.98 -4.67 1.82
CA VAL A 227 2.20 -3.61 2.45
C VAL A 227 2.26 -3.83 3.96
N GLN A 228 3.19 -3.16 4.64
CA GLN A 228 3.24 -3.17 6.10
C GLN A 228 2.15 -2.25 6.66
N THR A 229 1.21 -2.75 7.48
CA THR A 229 0.08 -1.94 7.94
C THR A 229 -0.33 -2.22 9.38
N ASN A 230 -0.77 -1.18 10.10
CA ASN A 230 -1.37 -1.30 11.42
C ASN A 230 -2.82 -0.84 11.39
N ASN A 231 -3.74 -1.80 11.20
CA ASN A 231 -5.18 -1.51 11.12
C ASN A 231 -5.89 -1.51 12.47
N ALA A 232 -5.19 -1.49 13.61
CA ALA A 232 -5.81 -1.55 14.94
C ALA A 232 -6.91 -0.50 15.15
N THR A 233 -6.70 0.73 14.67
CA THR A 233 -7.67 1.83 14.81
C THR A 233 -8.92 1.67 13.92
N TYR A 234 -8.87 0.79 12.92
CA TYR A 234 -9.88 0.64 11.88
C TYR A 234 -10.50 -0.75 11.80
N GLY A 235 -10.06 -1.68 12.63
CA GLY A 235 -10.57 -3.04 12.58
C GLY A 235 -12.05 -3.13 12.96
N ASN A 236 -12.69 -4.20 12.50
CA ASN A 236 -14.16 -4.39 12.54
C ASN A 236 -14.93 -3.30 11.76
N THR A 237 -14.29 -2.65 10.79
CA THR A 237 -14.95 -1.74 9.84
C THR A 237 -14.70 -2.21 8.40
N GLY A 238 -15.21 -1.48 7.41
CA GLY A 238 -14.92 -1.79 6.01
C GLY A 238 -13.49 -1.44 5.55
N GLN A 239 -12.70 -0.74 6.36
CA GLN A 239 -11.40 -0.23 5.92
C GLN A 239 -10.34 -1.31 5.66
N PRO A 240 -10.14 -2.34 6.51
CA PRO A 240 -9.19 -3.42 6.21
C PRO A 240 -9.49 -4.11 4.86
N GLU A 241 -10.76 -4.40 4.59
CA GLU A 241 -11.20 -4.97 3.30
C GLU A 241 -10.99 -3.99 2.12
N GLN A 242 -11.19 -2.68 2.33
CA GLN A 242 -10.89 -1.66 1.31
C GLN A 242 -9.39 -1.58 0.99
N GLN A 243 -8.53 -1.63 2.01
CA GLN A 243 -7.07 -1.64 1.81
C GLN A 243 -6.61 -2.92 1.08
N LEU A 244 -7.18 -4.07 1.42
CA LEU A 244 -6.95 -5.31 0.68
C LEU A 244 -7.42 -5.19 -0.77
N ALA A 245 -8.57 -4.59 -1.03
CA ALA A 245 -9.05 -4.33 -2.38
C ALA A 245 -8.11 -3.41 -3.18
N MET A 246 -7.53 -2.39 -2.54
CA MET A 246 -6.48 -1.56 -3.16
C MET A 246 -5.25 -2.40 -3.50
N SER A 247 -4.78 -3.25 -2.57
CA SER A 247 -3.65 -4.15 -2.82
C SER A 247 -3.90 -5.09 -4.01
N ARG A 248 -5.13 -5.60 -4.15
CA ARG A 248 -5.55 -6.41 -5.32
C ARG A 248 -5.52 -5.63 -6.62
N LEU A 249 -5.99 -4.38 -6.62
CA LEU A 249 -5.91 -3.53 -7.80
C LEU A 249 -4.45 -3.27 -8.19
N ARG A 250 -3.59 -2.91 -7.22
CA ARG A 250 -2.16 -2.70 -7.46
C ARG A 250 -1.44 -3.94 -7.96
N ALA A 251 -1.80 -5.12 -7.47
CA ALA A 251 -1.27 -6.38 -7.96
C ALA A 251 -1.52 -6.57 -9.47
N VAL A 252 -2.74 -6.27 -9.92
CA VAL A 252 -3.12 -6.33 -11.36
C VAL A 252 -2.41 -5.25 -12.17
N GLU A 253 -2.35 -4.02 -11.67
CA GLU A 253 -1.71 -2.90 -12.36
C GLU A 253 -0.24 -3.15 -12.61
N HIS A 254 0.47 -3.68 -11.62
CA HIS A 254 1.93 -3.85 -11.67
C HIS A 254 2.34 -5.27 -12.07
N GLY A 255 1.40 -6.21 -12.16
CA GLY A 255 1.68 -7.62 -12.40
C GLY A 255 2.70 -8.14 -11.39
N ARG A 256 2.49 -7.83 -10.11
CA ARG A 256 3.34 -8.21 -8.97
C ARG A 256 2.47 -8.90 -7.93
N ALA A 257 3.06 -9.86 -7.21
CA ALA A 257 2.40 -10.33 -6.01
C ALA A 257 2.49 -9.26 -4.92
N PHE A 258 1.44 -9.18 -4.11
CA PHE A 258 1.32 -8.28 -2.98
C PHE A 258 1.16 -9.10 -1.71
N VAL A 259 1.90 -8.72 -0.66
CA VAL A 259 1.78 -9.28 0.68
C VAL A 259 1.36 -8.18 1.62
N THR A 260 0.13 -8.22 2.11
CA THR A 260 -0.32 -7.33 3.19
C THR A 260 0.05 -7.98 4.51
N ALA A 261 0.89 -7.32 5.30
CA ALA A 261 1.25 -7.73 6.65
C ALA A 261 0.58 -6.76 7.63
N ALA A 262 -0.45 -7.24 8.33
CA ALA A 262 -1.23 -6.43 9.25
C ALA A 262 -0.98 -6.79 10.71
N THR A 263 -0.89 -5.80 11.60
CA THR A 263 -0.76 -6.07 13.05
C THR A 263 -1.99 -6.76 13.62
N SER A 264 -3.19 -6.26 13.34
CA SER A 264 -4.45 -6.83 13.82
C SER A 264 -5.58 -6.78 12.77
N GLY A 265 -5.23 -6.37 11.54
CA GLY A 265 -6.14 -6.34 10.41
C GLY A 265 -6.12 -7.64 9.63
N ILE A 266 -6.32 -7.55 8.31
CA ILE A 266 -6.23 -8.68 7.40
C ILE A 266 -4.82 -8.75 6.84
N SER A 267 -4.05 -9.76 7.25
CA SER A 267 -2.84 -10.16 6.54
C SER A 267 -3.25 -11.03 5.36
N ALA A 268 -2.65 -10.84 4.18
CA ALA A 268 -3.04 -11.55 2.97
C ALA A 268 -1.91 -11.65 1.95
N VAL A 269 -1.98 -12.71 1.14
CA VAL A 269 -1.14 -12.88 -0.04
C VAL A 269 -2.01 -12.78 -1.28
N VAL A 270 -1.64 -11.90 -2.20
CA VAL A 270 -2.37 -11.58 -3.41
C VAL A 270 -1.49 -11.88 -4.62
N SER A 271 -1.99 -12.69 -5.55
CA SER A 271 -1.28 -13.02 -6.78
C SER A 271 -1.25 -11.86 -7.77
N PRO A 272 -0.35 -11.91 -8.80
CA PRO A 272 -0.25 -10.86 -9.82
C PRO A 272 -1.52 -10.58 -10.65
N ASP A 273 -2.54 -11.46 -10.61
CA ASP A 273 -3.87 -11.22 -11.23
C ASP A 273 -4.91 -10.69 -10.23
N GLY A 274 -4.50 -10.33 -9.00
CA GLY A 274 -5.37 -9.76 -7.98
C GLY A 274 -6.25 -10.78 -7.26
N ARG A 275 -5.99 -12.09 -7.39
CA ARG A 275 -6.67 -13.10 -6.55
C ARG A 275 -6.03 -13.13 -5.16
N VAL A 276 -6.85 -13.20 -4.13
CA VAL A 276 -6.39 -13.47 -2.76
C VAL A 276 -6.11 -14.98 -2.66
N LEU A 277 -4.87 -15.34 -2.40
CA LEU A 277 -4.42 -16.72 -2.26
C LEU A 277 -4.64 -17.23 -0.85
N GLN A 278 -4.29 -16.41 0.14
CA GLN A 278 -4.42 -16.68 1.56
C GLN A 278 -4.76 -15.37 2.30
N ARG A 279 -5.48 -15.48 3.42
CA ARG A 279 -5.72 -14.37 4.34
C ARG A 279 -5.96 -14.85 5.77
N THR A 280 -5.59 -14.02 6.73
CA THR A 280 -5.95 -14.19 8.15
C THR A 280 -7.31 -13.58 8.47
N GLU A 281 -7.81 -13.86 9.67
CA GLU A 281 -8.89 -13.08 10.29
C GLU A 281 -8.34 -11.80 10.94
N GLU A 282 -9.21 -10.82 11.19
CA GLU A 282 -8.86 -9.66 12.02
C GLU A 282 -8.76 -10.07 13.49
N PHE A 283 -7.95 -9.34 14.27
CA PHE A 283 -7.81 -9.50 15.71
C PHE A 283 -7.42 -10.91 16.20
N THR A 284 -6.75 -11.69 15.35
CA THR A 284 -6.11 -12.96 15.72
C THR A 284 -4.59 -12.82 15.66
N GLN A 285 -3.87 -13.62 16.46
CA GLN A 285 -2.44 -13.83 16.26
C GLN A 285 -2.26 -15.02 15.33
N ASP A 286 -1.55 -14.85 14.23
CA ASP A 286 -1.45 -15.87 13.17
C ASP A 286 -0.15 -15.71 12.36
N VAL A 287 0.23 -16.76 11.62
CA VAL A 287 1.38 -16.75 10.70
C VAL A 287 0.98 -17.38 9.38
N LEU A 288 1.02 -16.59 8.30
CA LEU A 288 0.79 -17.10 6.94
C LEU A 288 2.12 -17.51 6.31
N THR A 289 2.16 -18.64 5.63
CA THR A 289 3.30 -19.05 4.81
C THR A 289 2.87 -19.20 3.36
N ALA A 290 3.65 -18.67 2.43
CA ALA A 290 3.34 -18.72 1.01
C ALA A 290 4.57 -18.63 0.12
N ASP A 291 4.50 -19.26 -1.05
CA ASP A 291 5.45 -19.03 -2.13
C ASP A 291 5.02 -17.79 -2.93
N LEU A 292 5.83 -16.75 -2.86
CA LEU A 292 5.56 -15.47 -3.48
C LEU A 292 6.17 -15.43 -4.88
N PRO A 293 5.37 -15.30 -5.96
CA PRO A 293 5.91 -15.21 -7.30
C PRO A 293 6.59 -13.87 -7.51
N LEU A 294 7.87 -13.92 -7.89
CA LEU A 294 8.70 -12.78 -8.22
C LEU A 294 8.66 -12.50 -9.73
N ARG A 295 8.55 -11.23 -10.10
CA ARG A 295 8.47 -10.80 -11.50
C ARG A 295 9.31 -9.56 -11.77
N ASP A 296 9.97 -9.50 -12.92
CA ASP A 296 10.76 -8.35 -13.35
C ASP A 296 10.06 -7.54 -14.46
N ALA A 297 9.22 -8.19 -15.27
CA ALA A 297 8.56 -7.55 -16.40
C ALA A 297 7.59 -6.42 -15.99
N ARG A 298 7.63 -5.29 -16.71
CA ARG A 298 6.68 -4.17 -16.56
C ARG A 298 5.42 -4.38 -17.40
N THR A 299 4.25 -4.13 -16.81
CA THR A 299 2.94 -4.20 -17.49
C THR A 299 2.75 -3.05 -18.50
N VAL A 300 1.64 -3.09 -19.23
CA VAL A 300 1.24 -1.92 -20.05
C VAL A 300 0.94 -0.73 -19.14
N ALA A 301 0.26 -0.94 -18.01
CA ALA A 301 -0.09 0.11 -17.05
C ALA A 301 1.16 0.79 -16.48
N ASP A 302 2.22 0.03 -16.15
CA ASP A 302 3.51 0.57 -15.70
C ASP A 302 4.13 1.51 -16.72
N ARG A 303 4.09 1.12 -18.00
CA ARG A 303 4.73 1.86 -19.11
C ARG A 303 4.01 3.15 -19.47
N VAL A 304 2.67 3.14 -19.47
CA VAL A 304 1.89 4.31 -19.92
C VAL A 304 1.51 5.26 -18.79
N GLY A 305 1.49 4.79 -17.55
CA GLY A 305 1.11 5.58 -16.40
C GLY A 305 -0.24 6.26 -16.51
N ALA A 306 -0.33 7.47 -15.95
CA ALA A 306 -1.56 8.26 -15.95
C ALA A 306 -1.91 8.85 -17.33
N LEU A 307 -1.11 8.61 -18.38
CA LEU A 307 -1.36 9.19 -19.70
C LEU A 307 -2.77 8.88 -20.26
N PRO A 308 -3.31 7.65 -20.16
CA PRO A 308 -4.66 7.36 -20.64
C PRO A 308 -5.73 8.16 -19.87
N GLU A 309 -5.58 8.30 -18.55
CA GLU A 309 -6.50 9.06 -17.70
C GLU A 309 -6.50 10.54 -18.09
N TRP A 310 -5.33 11.17 -18.15
CA TRP A 310 -5.21 12.58 -18.55
C TRP A 310 -5.74 12.82 -19.96
N THR A 311 -5.49 11.90 -20.89
CA THR A 311 -6.00 11.99 -22.26
C THR A 311 -7.53 11.96 -22.27
N LEU A 312 -8.15 11.02 -21.56
CA LEU A 312 -9.60 10.91 -21.46
C LEU A 312 -10.22 12.13 -20.77
N ALA A 313 -9.60 12.63 -19.70
CA ALA A 313 -10.06 13.82 -18.99
C ALA A 313 -10.02 15.08 -19.88
N ILE A 314 -8.91 15.30 -20.60
CA ILE A 314 -8.75 16.43 -21.53
C ILE A 314 -9.76 16.32 -22.67
N VAL A 315 -9.91 15.14 -23.29
CA VAL A 315 -10.90 14.93 -24.36
C VAL A 315 -12.31 15.17 -23.86
N GLY A 316 -12.66 14.69 -22.65
CA GLY A 316 -13.95 14.93 -22.01
C GLY A 316 -14.22 16.42 -21.77
N LEU A 317 -13.25 17.16 -21.25
CA LEU A 317 -13.35 18.60 -21.02
C LEU A 317 -13.52 19.38 -22.33
N LEU A 318 -12.76 19.03 -23.38
CA LEU A 318 -12.89 19.66 -24.70
C LEU A 318 -14.25 19.36 -25.35
N ALA A 319 -14.75 18.13 -25.22
CA ALA A 319 -16.07 17.74 -25.70
C ALA A 319 -17.19 18.50 -24.98
N TRP A 320 -17.08 18.65 -23.65
CA TRP A 320 -18.02 19.43 -22.86
C TRP A 320 -18.01 20.92 -23.22
N GLY A 321 -16.82 21.51 -23.36
CA GLY A 321 -16.66 22.92 -23.73
C GLY A 321 -17.20 23.23 -25.13
N THR A 322 -16.87 22.41 -26.12
CA THR A 322 -17.41 22.55 -27.49
C THR A 322 -18.92 22.38 -27.53
N GLY A 323 -19.46 21.39 -26.81
CA GLY A 323 -20.91 21.20 -26.67
C GLY A 323 -21.61 22.42 -26.08
N SER A 324 -21.03 23.02 -25.04
CA SER A 324 -21.58 24.19 -24.37
C SER A 324 -21.52 25.45 -25.23
N VAL A 325 -20.47 25.64 -26.04
CA VAL A 325 -20.37 26.75 -26.99
C VAL A 325 -21.37 26.60 -28.14
N LEU A 326 -21.54 25.39 -28.68
CA LEU A 326 -22.46 25.12 -29.79
C LEU A 326 -23.94 25.11 -29.35
N ALA A 327 -24.21 24.83 -28.07
CA ALA A 327 -25.55 24.86 -27.48
C ALA A 327 -26.01 26.27 -27.05
N ARG A 328 -25.12 27.28 -27.03
CA ARG A 328 -25.53 28.67 -26.77
C ARG A 328 -26.54 29.09 -27.83
N PRO A 329 -27.79 29.44 -27.46
CA PRO A 329 -28.75 29.96 -28.41
C PRO A 329 -28.13 31.19 -29.06
N GLY A 330 -27.94 31.15 -30.38
CA GLY A 330 -27.60 32.35 -31.12
C GLY A 330 -28.61 33.41 -30.75
N ARG A 331 -28.15 34.51 -30.15
CA ARG A 331 -28.92 35.71 -29.84
C ARG A 331 -29.43 36.21 -31.19
N ARG A 332 -30.55 35.65 -31.67
CA ARG A 332 -31.20 36.06 -32.91
C ARG A 332 -31.59 37.50 -32.68
N ASP A 333 -30.92 38.40 -33.39
CA ASP A 333 -31.25 39.81 -33.46
C ASP A 333 -32.75 39.95 -33.77
N GLN A 334 -33.55 40.23 -32.74
CA GLN A 334 -34.81 40.95 -32.89
C GLN A 334 -34.45 42.42 -33.18
N LYS A 335 -33.91 42.68 -34.37
CA LYS A 335 -33.90 44.01 -34.97
C LYS A 335 -34.37 43.88 -36.40
N GLY A 336 -35.60 44.31 -36.63
CA GLY A 336 -36.13 44.52 -37.97
C GLY A 336 -37.45 43.81 -38.20
N GLN A 337 -38.54 44.42 -37.73
CA GLN A 337 -39.62 44.81 -38.63
C GLN A 337 -40.35 46.00 -38.01
N GLN A 338 -40.41 47.04 -38.84
CA GLN A 338 -41.13 48.30 -38.67
C GLN A 338 -42.63 48.06 -38.62
#